data_AF-A0A8J2R9Q4-F1
#
_entry.id   AF-A0A8J2R9Q4-F1
#
_cell.length_a   1.000
_cell.length_b   1.000
_cell.length_c   1.000
_cell.angle_alpha   90.00
_cell.angle_beta   90.00
_cell.angle_gamma   90.00
#
_symmetry.space_group_name_H-M   'P 1'
#
loop_
_entity.id
_entity.type
_entity.pdbx_description
1 polymer ?
#
loop_
_entity_poly.entity_id
_entity_poly.type
_entity_poly.pdbx_seq_one_letter_code
_entity_poly.pdbx_strand_id
1 'polypeptide(L)'
;MSGASGSSGSGTGRGRGGNTVGDKPDTKENKPNNKMSKALGTSAKRIQKELAEITLDPPPNCSAGPKGDNLYEWVSTILGPPGSVYEGGVFFLDIHFSPEYPFKPPKVTFRTRIYHCNINSQGVICLDILKDNWSPALTISKVLLSICSLLTDCNPADPLVGSIATQYLQNREEHDRIARLWTKRYAT
;
A
#
# COMPACT_ATOMS: atom_id res chain seq x y z
N MET A 1 70.13 -0.51 43.56
CA MET A 1 70.96 -1.25 42.59
C MET A 1 70.52 -0.79 41.21
N SER A 2 71.18 0.20 40.61
CA SER A 2 72.39 0.09 39.75
C SER A 2 71.92 0.42 38.32
N GLY A 3 72.08 1.66 37.86
CA GLY A 3 73.16 2.09 36.96
C GLY A 3 72.61 2.20 35.53
N ALA A 4 73.09 2.94 34.55
CA ALA A 4 74.20 3.89 34.35
C ALA A 4 73.93 4.47 32.92
N SER A 5 73.78 5.78 32.73
CA SER A 5 74.76 6.72 32.13
C SER A 5 75.28 6.47 30.69
N GLY A 6 75.33 7.58 29.92
CA GLY A 6 76.22 7.83 28.78
C GLY A 6 75.50 7.92 27.42
N SER A 7 75.79 8.82 26.48
CA SER A 7 76.77 9.90 26.40
C SER A 7 76.39 10.84 25.25
N SER A 8 76.90 12.07 25.36
CA SER A 8 76.93 13.18 24.41
C SER A 8 77.47 12.87 23.02
N GLY A 9 76.92 13.56 22.02
CA GLY A 9 77.49 13.71 20.68
C GLY A 9 77.09 15.05 20.06
N SER A 10 77.98 16.04 20.17
CA SER A 10 77.91 17.35 19.52
C SER A 10 78.42 17.28 18.09
N GLY A 11 77.65 17.80 17.12
CA GLY A 11 78.07 17.94 15.72
C GLY A 11 77.44 19.18 15.09
N THR A 12 78.23 20.24 14.97
CA THR A 12 77.91 21.48 14.24
C THR A 12 78.05 21.28 12.73
N GLY A 13 77.03 21.67 11.96
CA GLY A 13 77.11 21.75 10.50
C GLY A 13 76.15 22.80 9.95
N ARG A 14 76.69 23.98 9.60
CA ARG A 14 76.00 25.02 8.83
C ARG A 14 75.93 24.58 7.36
N GLY A 15 74.74 24.56 6.79
CA GLY A 15 74.50 24.36 5.35
C GLY A 15 73.38 25.26 4.86
N ARG A 16 73.72 26.21 3.99
CA ARG A 16 72.85 27.15 3.28
C ARG A 16 72.05 26.44 2.18
N GLY A 17 70.81 26.89 1.99
CA GLY A 17 70.21 27.13 0.66
C GLY A 17 69.65 25.92 -0.08
N GLY A 18 68.34 25.96 -0.35
CA GLY A 18 67.69 25.06 -1.30
C GLY A 18 66.18 25.21 -1.30
N ASN A 19 65.66 26.00 -2.24
CA ASN A 19 64.24 26.09 -2.57
C ASN A 19 63.66 24.70 -2.83
N THR A 20 62.62 24.30 -2.09
CA THR A 20 61.74 23.20 -2.47
C THR A 20 60.30 23.69 -2.49
N VAL A 21 59.75 23.76 -3.69
CA VAL A 21 58.33 23.92 -3.96
C VAL A 21 57.61 22.75 -3.31
N GLY A 22 56.86 23.02 -2.24
CA GLY A 22 55.97 22.05 -1.61
C GLY A 22 54.66 22.00 -2.36
N ASP A 23 54.47 20.95 -3.16
CA ASP A 23 53.16 20.50 -3.64
C ASP A 23 52.23 20.31 -2.42
N LYS A 24 51.15 21.08 -2.35
CA LYS A 24 50.04 20.79 -1.44
C LYS A 24 49.28 19.60 -2.04
N PRO A 25 49.04 18.51 -1.30
CA PRO A 25 48.06 17.53 -1.72
C PRO A 25 46.68 18.17 -1.54
N ASP A 26 45.97 18.39 -2.64
CA ASP A 26 44.53 18.66 -2.65
C ASP A 26 43.82 17.45 -2.03
N THR A 27 43.64 17.47 -0.71
CA THR A 27 42.65 16.62 -0.05
C THR A 27 41.27 17.08 -0.51
N LYS A 28 40.77 16.47 -1.59
CA LYS A 28 39.35 16.45 -1.92
C LYS A 28 38.61 15.79 -0.75
N GLU A 29 38.17 16.59 0.20
CA GLU A 29 37.12 16.20 1.12
C GLU A 29 35.88 15.83 0.28
N ASN A 30 35.67 14.53 0.10
CA ASN A 30 34.40 14.00 -0.36
C ASN A 30 33.37 14.27 0.76
N LYS A 31 32.69 15.42 0.67
CA LYS A 31 31.49 15.68 1.46
C LYS A 31 30.50 14.54 1.18
N PRO A 32 29.99 13.82 2.19
CA PRO A 32 28.90 12.90 1.98
C PRO A 32 27.71 13.72 1.47
N ASN A 33 27.30 13.41 0.23
CA ASN A 33 26.18 14.04 -0.42
C ASN A 33 24.90 13.59 0.30
N ASN A 34 24.57 14.23 1.42
CA ASN A 34 23.40 13.92 2.20
C ASN A 34 22.15 14.49 1.50
N LYS A 35 21.77 13.89 0.37
CA LYS A 35 20.44 14.04 -0.22
C LYS A 35 19.50 12.99 0.37
N MET A 36 19.35 13.00 1.69
CA MET A 36 18.31 12.25 2.40
C MET A 36 17.09 13.14 2.64
N SER A 37 16.42 13.48 1.54
CA SER A 37 14.97 13.69 1.54
C SER A 37 14.52 13.58 0.08
N LYS A 38 14.34 12.35 -0.40
CA LYS A 38 13.66 12.14 -1.68
C LYS A 38 12.26 12.70 -1.47
N ALA A 39 11.94 13.84 -2.10
CA ALA A 39 10.59 14.38 -2.08
C ALA A 39 9.65 13.24 -2.49
N LEU A 40 8.65 12.95 -1.66
CA LEU A 40 7.67 11.90 -1.95
C LEU A 40 7.12 12.11 -3.36
N GLY A 41 7.07 11.01 -4.14
CA GLY A 41 6.45 11.02 -5.46
C GLY A 41 5.03 11.58 -5.38
N THR A 42 4.53 12.15 -6.48
CA THR A 42 3.18 12.72 -6.55
C THR A 42 2.10 11.72 -6.11
N SER A 43 2.28 10.44 -6.47
CA SER A 43 1.46 9.31 -6.01
C SER A 43 1.53 9.10 -4.50
N ALA A 44 2.72 9.05 -3.91
CA ALA A 44 2.87 8.91 -2.46
C ALA A 44 2.22 10.06 -1.68
N LYS A 45 2.36 11.32 -2.16
CA LYS A 45 1.68 12.48 -1.55
C LYS A 45 0.15 12.33 -1.62
N ARG A 46 -0.37 11.86 -2.74
CA ARG A 46 -1.80 11.60 -2.92
C ARG A 46 -2.29 10.50 -1.97
N ILE A 47 -1.57 9.38 -1.85
CA ILE A 47 -1.93 8.27 -0.96
C ILE A 47 -1.88 8.70 0.51
N GLN A 48 -0.87 9.48 0.92
CA GLN A 48 -0.80 10.02 2.28
C GLN A 48 -1.97 10.95 2.61
N LYS A 49 -2.39 11.78 1.65
CA LYS A 49 -3.56 12.64 1.81
C LYS A 49 -4.83 11.81 2.02
N GLU A 50 -5.05 10.79 1.20
CA GLU A 50 -6.20 9.89 1.38
C GLU A 50 -6.13 9.08 2.66
N LEU A 51 -4.94 8.69 3.12
CA LEU A 51 -4.77 8.04 4.42
C LEU A 51 -5.23 8.95 5.57
N ALA A 52 -4.84 10.23 5.53
CA ALA A 52 -5.28 11.19 6.53
C ALA A 52 -6.81 11.39 6.48
N GLU A 53 -7.38 11.51 5.28
CA GLU A 53 -8.83 11.68 5.07
C GLU A 53 -9.62 10.47 5.56
N ILE A 54 -9.25 9.24 5.17
CA ILE A 54 -9.99 8.02 5.56
C ILE A 54 -9.82 7.68 7.04
N THR A 55 -8.72 8.12 7.67
CA THR A 55 -8.52 7.97 9.12
C THR A 55 -9.41 8.94 9.90
N LEU A 56 -9.60 10.15 9.36
CA LEU A 56 -10.43 11.19 9.99
C LEU A 56 -11.93 10.93 9.79
N ASP A 57 -12.32 10.54 8.58
CA ASP A 57 -13.71 10.34 8.16
C ASP A 57 -13.82 9.04 7.33
N PRO A 58 -13.81 7.87 8.00
CA PRO A 58 -13.91 6.59 7.32
C PRO A 58 -15.31 6.38 6.72
N PRO A 59 -15.43 5.72 5.55
CA PRO A 59 -16.73 5.33 5.04
C PRO A 59 -17.46 4.44 6.05
N PRO A 60 -18.81 4.53 6.14
CA PRO A 60 -19.58 3.67 7.01
C PRO A 60 -19.22 2.20 6.81
N ASN A 61 -19.05 1.47 7.91
CA ASN A 61 -18.73 0.04 7.93
C ASN A 61 -17.40 -0.34 7.24
N CYS A 62 -16.53 0.64 6.94
CA CYS A 62 -15.26 0.41 6.28
C CYS A 62 -14.09 0.93 7.12
N SER A 63 -12.95 0.28 6.99
CA SER A 63 -11.65 0.83 7.36
C SER A 63 -10.61 0.47 6.31
N ALA A 64 -9.57 1.29 6.15
CA ALA A 64 -8.43 0.92 5.34
C ALA A 64 -7.17 1.69 5.75
N GLY A 65 -6.01 1.07 5.54
CA GLY A 65 -4.72 1.69 5.78
C GLY A 65 -3.55 0.77 5.40
N PRO A 66 -2.30 1.27 5.49
CA PRO A 66 -1.11 0.50 5.15
C PRO A 66 -1.01 -0.80 5.96
N LYS A 67 -0.58 -1.88 5.31
CA LYS A 67 -0.30 -3.17 5.97
C LYS A 67 0.93 -3.12 6.89
N GLY A 68 1.82 -2.17 6.62
CA GLY A 68 3.11 -1.98 7.28
C GLY A 68 3.79 -0.75 6.68
N ASP A 69 5.11 -0.80 6.54
CA ASP A 69 5.90 0.36 6.12
C ASP A 69 5.69 0.76 4.65
N ASN A 70 5.22 -0.16 3.81
CA ASN A 70 4.94 0.13 2.40
C ASN A 70 3.60 0.86 2.24
N LEU A 71 3.65 2.17 2.00
CA LEU A 71 2.49 3.03 1.77
C LEU A 71 1.63 2.57 0.57
N TYR A 72 2.18 1.83 -0.40
CA TYR A 72 1.47 1.38 -1.60
C TYR A 72 0.71 0.06 -1.40
N GLU A 73 0.75 -0.52 -0.21
CA GLU A 73 0.07 -1.76 0.13
C GLU A 73 -0.83 -1.57 1.33
N TRP A 74 -2.13 -1.58 1.10
CA TRP A 74 -3.14 -1.39 2.12
C TRP A 74 -3.95 -2.66 2.35
N VAL A 75 -4.45 -2.79 3.57
CA VAL A 75 -5.54 -3.70 3.92
C VAL A 75 -6.78 -2.86 4.16
N SER A 76 -7.93 -3.40 3.78
CA SER A 76 -9.23 -2.85 4.13
C SER A 76 -10.09 -3.91 4.81
N THR A 77 -10.95 -3.45 5.71
CA THR A 77 -12.05 -4.24 6.27
C THR A 77 -13.37 -3.61 5.84
N ILE A 78 -14.29 -4.44 5.35
CA ILE A 78 -15.69 -4.08 5.12
C ILE A 78 -16.55 -4.96 6.01
N LEU A 79 -17.38 -4.36 6.86
CA LEU A 79 -18.45 -5.08 7.54
C LEU A 79 -19.60 -5.27 6.55
N GLY A 80 -20.14 -6.47 6.50
CA GLY A 80 -21.25 -6.80 5.60
C GLY A 80 -22.42 -5.83 5.76
N PRO A 81 -22.94 -5.24 4.67
CA PRO A 81 -24.00 -4.24 4.76
C PRO A 81 -25.22 -4.76 5.54
N PRO A 82 -25.78 -3.97 6.48
CA PRO A 82 -27.01 -4.34 7.17
C PRO A 82 -28.16 -4.61 6.21
N GLY A 83 -28.96 -5.64 6.47
CA GLY A 83 -30.06 -6.09 5.62
C GLY A 83 -29.63 -6.93 4.40
N SER A 84 -28.33 -7.05 4.12
CA SER A 84 -27.81 -7.89 3.03
C SER A 84 -27.58 -9.33 3.49
N VAL A 85 -27.38 -10.24 2.52
CA VAL A 85 -26.95 -11.62 2.78
C VAL A 85 -25.55 -11.73 3.40
N TYR A 86 -24.82 -10.61 3.46
CA TYR A 86 -23.48 -10.50 4.01
C TYR A 86 -23.46 -9.93 5.43
N GLU A 87 -24.61 -9.49 5.95
CA GLU A 87 -24.74 -8.91 7.29
C GLU A 87 -24.08 -9.78 8.36
N GLY A 88 -23.36 -9.13 9.28
CA GLY A 88 -22.59 -9.79 10.34
C GLY A 88 -21.23 -10.34 9.90
N GLY A 89 -20.93 -10.38 8.60
CA GLY A 89 -19.63 -10.77 8.07
C GLY A 89 -18.58 -9.65 8.16
N VAL A 90 -17.32 -10.05 8.28
CA VAL A 90 -16.12 -9.21 8.24
C VAL A 90 -15.27 -9.64 7.05
N PHE A 91 -15.18 -8.76 6.04
CA PHE A 91 -14.48 -9.05 4.79
C PHE A 91 -13.18 -8.28 4.73
N PHE A 92 -12.07 -8.99 4.55
CA PHE A 92 -10.75 -8.41 4.35
C PHE A 92 -10.47 -8.26 2.85
N LEU A 93 -9.95 -7.10 2.48
CA LEU A 93 -9.53 -6.78 1.12
C LEU A 93 -8.08 -6.33 1.11
N ASP A 94 -7.41 -6.63 0.01
CA ASP A 94 -6.08 -6.14 -0.31
C ASP A 94 -6.19 -5.02 -1.35
N ILE A 95 -5.53 -3.89 -1.08
CA ILE A 95 -5.48 -2.72 -1.96
C ILE A 95 -4.02 -2.48 -2.31
N HIS A 96 -3.71 -2.43 -3.61
CA HIS A 96 -2.37 -2.15 -4.11
C HIS A 96 -2.39 -0.96 -5.05
N PHE A 97 -1.58 0.05 -4.74
CA PHE A 97 -1.41 1.23 -5.57
C PHE A 97 -0.20 1.04 -6.48
N SER A 98 -0.30 1.46 -7.74
CA SER A 98 0.87 1.58 -8.61
C SER A 98 1.53 2.95 -8.46
N PRO A 99 2.80 3.12 -8.89
CA PRO A 99 3.45 4.42 -8.91
C PRO A 99 2.71 5.49 -9.74
N GLU A 100 1.85 5.08 -10.68
CA GLU A 100 1.04 5.95 -11.54
C GLU A 100 -0.29 6.41 -10.88
N TYR A 101 -0.59 5.98 -9.65
CA TYR A 101 -1.75 6.46 -8.92
C TYR A 101 -1.70 8.00 -8.75
N PRO A 102 -2.80 8.76 -8.99
CA PRO A 102 -4.18 8.32 -9.23
C PRO A 102 -4.58 8.21 -10.71
N PHE A 103 -3.63 8.22 -11.66
CA PHE A 103 -3.94 8.11 -13.09
C PHE A 103 -4.23 6.68 -13.54
N LYS A 104 -3.83 5.69 -12.74
CA LYS A 104 -4.26 4.29 -12.85
C LYS A 104 -5.06 3.89 -11.60
N PRO A 105 -6.09 3.04 -11.74
CA PRO A 105 -6.85 2.55 -10.60
C PRO A 105 -5.97 1.72 -9.66
N PRO A 106 -6.29 1.69 -8.36
CA PRO A 106 -5.69 0.73 -7.46
C PRO A 106 -6.21 -0.67 -7.78
N LYS A 107 -5.38 -1.69 -7.57
CA LYS A 107 -5.85 -3.09 -7.60
C LYS A 107 -6.50 -3.41 -6.27
N VAL A 108 -7.78 -3.77 -6.28
CA VAL A 108 -8.53 -4.17 -5.09
C VAL A 108 -9.02 -5.61 -5.25
N THR A 109 -8.74 -6.45 -4.25
CA THR A 109 -9.13 -7.87 -4.26
C THR A 109 -9.63 -8.32 -2.89
N PHE A 110 -10.67 -9.14 -2.87
CA PHE A 110 -11.12 -9.81 -1.65
C PHE A 110 -10.10 -10.86 -1.22
N ARG A 111 -9.68 -10.81 0.05
CA ARG A 111 -8.94 -11.89 0.70
C ARG A 111 -9.91 -12.89 1.34
N THR A 112 -10.97 -12.39 1.95
CA THR A 112 -12.05 -13.23 2.49
C THR A 112 -12.86 -13.84 1.35
N ARG A 113 -13.10 -15.15 1.40
CA ARG A 113 -13.97 -15.82 0.41
C ARG A 113 -15.40 -15.30 0.54
N ILE A 114 -16.05 -15.05 -0.59
CA ILE A 114 -17.41 -14.54 -0.65
C ILE A 114 -18.17 -15.22 -1.78
N TYR A 115 -19.48 -15.40 -1.58
CA TYR A 115 -20.38 -15.94 -2.60
C TYR A 115 -21.09 -14.79 -3.30
N HIS A 116 -20.54 -14.31 -4.41
CA HIS A 116 -21.03 -13.12 -5.11
C HIS A 116 -20.78 -13.25 -6.62
N CYS A 117 -21.73 -12.88 -7.49
CA CYS A 117 -21.58 -13.10 -8.94
C CYS A 117 -20.53 -12.19 -9.59
N ASN A 118 -20.30 -10.99 -9.07
CA ASN A 118 -19.23 -10.08 -9.52
C ASN A 118 -17.90 -10.24 -8.78
N ILE A 119 -17.72 -11.25 -7.92
CA ILE A 119 -16.44 -11.52 -7.22
C ILE A 119 -16.07 -12.98 -7.41
N ASN A 120 -14.93 -13.25 -8.05
CA ASN A 120 -14.53 -14.64 -8.32
C ASN A 120 -13.79 -15.30 -7.14
N SER A 121 -13.44 -16.58 -7.28
CA SER A 121 -12.76 -17.36 -6.24
C SER A 121 -11.36 -16.86 -5.87
N GLN A 122 -10.74 -16.02 -6.70
CA GLN A 122 -9.46 -15.35 -6.43
C GLN A 122 -9.66 -13.95 -5.83
N GLY A 123 -10.91 -13.56 -5.54
CA GLY A 123 -11.25 -12.26 -4.96
C GLY A 123 -11.22 -11.09 -5.95
N VAL A 124 -11.09 -11.36 -7.26
CA VAL A 124 -11.15 -10.30 -8.28
C VAL A 124 -12.56 -9.76 -8.36
N ILE A 125 -12.69 -8.44 -8.39
CA ILE A 125 -13.97 -7.72 -8.39
C ILE A 125 -14.26 -7.21 -9.81
N CYS A 126 -15.47 -7.48 -10.33
CA CYS A 126 -16.00 -6.76 -11.49
C CYS A 126 -16.66 -5.49 -11.00
N LEU A 127 -15.93 -4.38 -11.12
CA LEU A 127 -16.44 -3.05 -10.84
C LEU A 127 -15.81 -2.11 -11.87
N ASP A 128 -16.64 -1.40 -12.62
CA ASP A 128 -16.25 -0.57 -13.76
C ASP A 128 -15.28 0.55 -13.38
N ILE A 129 -15.45 1.15 -12.20
CA ILE A 129 -14.54 2.17 -11.67
C ILE A 129 -13.15 1.62 -11.34
N LEU A 130 -12.96 0.31 -11.24
CA LEU A 130 -11.63 -0.32 -11.10
C LEU A 130 -11.00 -0.68 -12.46
N LYS A 131 -11.67 -0.35 -13.57
CA LYS A 131 -11.26 -0.65 -14.94
C LYS A 131 -11.40 0.61 -15.81
N ASP A 132 -12.39 0.62 -16.70
CA ASP A 132 -12.52 1.58 -17.78
C ASP A 132 -13.12 2.93 -17.33
N ASN A 133 -13.88 2.92 -16.23
CA ASN A 133 -14.51 4.12 -15.67
C ASN A 133 -13.71 4.71 -14.49
N TRP A 134 -12.45 4.34 -14.33
CA TRP A 134 -11.58 4.96 -13.34
C TRP A 134 -11.34 6.44 -13.68
N SER A 135 -11.51 7.30 -12.68
CA SER A 135 -11.15 8.72 -12.76
C SER A 135 -10.16 9.07 -11.65
N PRO A 136 -9.12 9.88 -11.93
CA PRO A 136 -8.21 10.37 -10.89
C PRO A 136 -8.88 11.15 -9.75
N ALA A 137 -10.14 11.57 -9.92
CA ALA A 137 -10.96 12.21 -8.89
C ALA A 137 -11.63 11.21 -7.91
N LEU A 138 -11.59 9.91 -8.21
CA LEU A 138 -12.00 8.86 -7.29
C LEU A 138 -10.93 8.65 -6.20
N THR A 139 -11.38 8.28 -5.02
CA THR A 139 -10.57 8.00 -3.83
C THR A 139 -10.86 6.58 -3.33
N ILE A 140 -10.00 6.04 -2.46
CA ILE A 140 -10.23 4.75 -1.80
C ILE A 140 -11.55 4.74 -1.04
N SER A 141 -11.90 5.81 -0.34
CA SER A 141 -13.20 5.93 0.34
C SER A 141 -14.36 5.72 -0.64
N LYS A 142 -14.33 6.35 -1.82
CA LYS A 142 -15.37 6.17 -2.85
C LYS A 142 -15.37 4.76 -3.43
N VAL A 143 -14.19 4.16 -3.65
CA VAL A 143 -14.08 2.77 -4.11
C VAL A 143 -14.71 1.80 -3.11
N LEU A 144 -14.42 1.94 -1.81
CA LEU A 144 -14.99 1.09 -0.76
C LEU A 144 -16.51 1.26 -0.64
N LEU A 145 -17.02 2.48 -0.78
CA LEU A 145 -18.47 2.74 -0.85
C LEU A 145 -19.12 2.04 -2.05
N SER A 146 -18.50 2.11 -3.23
CA SER A 146 -18.98 1.40 -4.42
C SER A 146 -18.95 -0.12 -4.24
N ILE A 147 -17.95 -0.67 -3.56
CA ILE A 147 -17.92 -2.10 -3.22
C ILE A 147 -19.05 -2.45 -2.24
N CYS A 148 -19.29 -1.62 -1.22
CA CYS A 148 -20.43 -1.83 -0.30
C CYS A 148 -21.77 -1.81 -1.04
N SER A 149 -21.95 -0.87 -1.98
CA SER A 149 -23.13 -0.82 -2.83
C SER A 149 -23.26 -2.08 -3.70
N LEU A 150 -22.15 -2.58 -4.24
CA LEU A 150 -22.14 -3.81 -5.03
C LEU A 150 -22.54 -5.04 -4.19
N LEU A 151 -22.13 -5.09 -2.92
CA LEU A 151 -22.53 -6.16 -2.00
C LEU A 151 -24.04 -6.11 -1.68
N THR A 152 -24.65 -4.93 -1.65
CA THR A 152 -26.11 -4.82 -1.49
C THR A 152 -26.83 -5.19 -2.78
N ASP A 153 -26.35 -4.66 -3.92
CA ASP A 153 -26.98 -4.76 -5.23
C ASP A 153 -25.96 -5.28 -6.27
N CYS A 154 -25.89 -6.61 -6.42
CA CYS A 154 -25.00 -7.21 -7.40
C CYS A 154 -25.48 -6.94 -8.85
N ASN A 155 -24.57 -7.02 -9.82
CA ASN A 155 -24.88 -6.89 -11.25
C ASN A 155 -24.82 -8.27 -11.96
N PRO A 156 -25.92 -9.03 -12.04
CA PRO A 156 -25.94 -10.34 -12.68
C PRO A 156 -25.83 -10.27 -14.22
N ALA A 157 -25.94 -9.09 -14.84
CA ALA A 157 -25.81 -8.93 -16.30
C ALA A 157 -24.35 -8.90 -16.77
N ASP A 158 -23.41 -8.55 -15.88
CA ASP A 158 -21.96 -8.62 -16.13
C ASP A 158 -21.22 -9.40 -15.03
N PRO A 159 -21.46 -10.73 -14.92
CA PRO A 159 -20.91 -11.52 -13.83
C PRO A 159 -19.49 -12.03 -14.14
N LEU A 160 -18.67 -12.15 -13.09
CA LEU A 160 -17.44 -12.96 -13.14
C LEU A 160 -17.71 -14.45 -12.89
N VAL A 161 -18.81 -14.77 -12.19
CA VAL A 161 -19.21 -16.13 -11.86
C VAL A 161 -20.64 -16.36 -12.38
N GLY A 162 -20.73 -16.82 -13.62
CA GLY A 162 -22.02 -17.00 -14.31
C GLY A 162 -23.00 -17.93 -13.59
N SER A 163 -22.51 -18.99 -12.94
CA SER A 163 -23.38 -19.90 -12.18
C SER A 163 -24.07 -19.22 -10.99
N ILE A 164 -23.37 -18.33 -10.28
CA ILE A 164 -23.95 -17.55 -9.17
C ILE A 164 -24.96 -16.54 -9.72
N ALA A 165 -24.67 -15.89 -10.85
CA ALA A 165 -25.59 -14.96 -11.50
C ALA A 165 -26.89 -15.65 -11.96
N THR A 166 -26.79 -16.82 -12.60
CA THR A 166 -27.94 -17.63 -13.00
C THR A 166 -28.78 -18.01 -11.78
N GLN A 167 -28.15 -18.46 -10.69
CA GLN A 167 -28.88 -18.79 -9.48
C GLN A 167 -29.54 -17.56 -8.85
N TYR A 168 -28.86 -16.40 -8.82
CA TYR A 168 -29.43 -15.15 -8.34
C TYR A 168 -30.71 -14.77 -9.09
N LEU A 169 -30.72 -14.93 -10.42
CA LEU A 169 -31.86 -14.60 -11.28
C LEU A 169 -32.99 -15.63 -11.25
N GLN A 170 -32.67 -16.92 -11.14
CA GLN A 170 -33.65 -18.01 -11.28
C GLN A 170 -34.13 -18.59 -9.94
N ASN A 171 -33.32 -18.49 -8.88
CA ASN A 171 -33.63 -19.02 -7.56
C ASN A 171 -32.96 -18.17 -6.47
N ARG A 172 -33.50 -16.97 -6.28
CA ARG A 172 -33.00 -15.97 -5.33
C ARG A 172 -32.96 -16.48 -3.89
N GLU A 173 -33.94 -17.30 -3.49
CA GLU A 173 -34.01 -17.85 -2.14
C GLU A 173 -32.81 -18.75 -1.83
N GLU A 174 -32.49 -19.69 -2.74
CA GLU A 174 -31.34 -20.58 -2.58
C GLU A 174 -30.01 -19.83 -2.67
N HIS A 175 -29.90 -18.86 -3.60
CA HIS A 175 -28.75 -17.96 -3.67
C HIS A 175 -28.50 -17.29 -2.30
N ASP A 176 -29.53 -16.68 -1.73
CA ASP A 176 -29.40 -15.94 -0.48
C ASP A 176 -29.10 -16.86 0.70
N ARG A 177 -29.66 -18.08 0.70
CA ARG A 177 -29.34 -19.12 1.70
C ARG A 177 -27.85 -19.50 1.64
N ILE A 178 -27.31 -19.73 0.45
CA ILE A 178 -25.89 -20.07 0.26
C ILE A 178 -25.00 -18.89 0.62
N ALA A 179 -25.34 -17.68 0.20
CA ALA A 179 -24.57 -16.48 0.51
C ALA A 179 -24.46 -16.26 2.03
N ARG A 180 -25.57 -16.36 2.77
CA ARG A 180 -25.56 -16.31 4.24
C ARG A 180 -24.73 -17.43 4.87
N LEU A 181 -24.80 -18.65 4.32
CA LEU A 181 -23.98 -19.77 4.81
C LEU A 181 -22.49 -19.53 4.58
N TRP A 182 -22.12 -18.95 3.44
CA TRP A 182 -20.74 -18.58 3.14
C TRP A 182 -20.24 -17.45 4.04
N THR A 183 -21.06 -16.43 4.27
CA THR A 183 -20.77 -15.34 5.22
C THR A 183 -20.43 -15.93 6.60
N LYS A 184 -21.31 -16.79 7.14
CA LYS A 184 -21.09 -17.45 8.43
C LYS A 184 -19.87 -18.39 8.46
N ARG A 185 -19.48 -18.96 7.31
CA ARG A 185 -18.38 -19.93 7.26
C ARG A 185 -17.01 -19.28 7.09
N TYR A 186 -16.94 -18.17 6.37
CA TYR A 186 -15.67 -17.60 5.91
C TYR A 186 -15.42 -16.18 6.40
N ALA A 187 -16.44 -15.48 6.89
CA ALA A 187 -16.36 -14.07 7.26
C ALA A 187 -16.77 -13.79 8.71
N THR A 188 -16.96 -14.82 9.55
CA THR A 188 -17.26 -14.67 10.99
C THR A 188 -16.34 -15.52 11.84
#